data_AF-F3FC90-F1
#
_entry.id   AF-F3FC90-F1
#
_cell.length_a   1.000
_cell.length_b   1.000
_cell.length_c   1.000
_cell.angle_alpha   90.00
_cell.angle_beta   90.00
_cell.angle_gamma   90.00
#
_symmetry.space_group_name_H-M   'P 1'
#
loop_
_entity.id
_entity.type
_entity.pdbx_description
1 polymer ?
#
loop_
_entity_poly.entity_id
_entity_poly.type
_entity_poly.pdbx_seq_one_letter_code
_entity_poly.pdbx_strand_id
1 'polypeptide(L)'
;MLERLFQLKAHNTNVRTEILAGVTTFLAMAYILFVNPSILGETGMDKGAVFVATCLAAAIGSTVMGLIANYPIALAPGMGLNAFFTYTVVLHMGHSWQVALGAVFISAVMFFILSIFRIREWIINSIPLPLRSAIAAGIGLFLALIALHNAGIVVSNPATMVGMGDLKQPAPVLATLGFFLIVALDYLKVRGAVLIGILAVTLVSIALGFSPFGGVVSMPPSLAPTFMQLDIMGALDVGLVSIIFAFLFVDIFDNSGTLIGVAKRAGLMGKDGHMPKMGRALIADSTA
;
A
#
# COMPACT_ATOMS: atom_id res chain seq x y z
N MET A 1 18.72 7.66 -25.85
CA MET A 1 18.08 8.28 -24.66
C MET A 1 17.97 7.29 -23.52
N LEU A 2 17.28 6.15 -23.69
CA LEU A 2 17.13 5.10 -22.66
C LEU A 2 18.47 4.62 -22.07
N GLU A 3 19.47 4.34 -22.90
CA GLU A 3 20.80 3.89 -22.42
C GLU A 3 21.54 4.98 -21.60
N ARG A 4 21.35 6.26 -21.92
CA ARG A 4 21.98 7.36 -21.15
C ARG A 4 21.32 7.58 -19.80
N LEU A 5 20.01 7.35 -19.71
CA LEU A 5 19.22 7.60 -18.50
C LEU A 5 19.22 6.38 -17.57
N PHE A 6 18.89 5.21 -18.11
CA PHE A 6 18.67 3.96 -17.35
C PHE A 6 19.85 2.99 -17.40
N GLN A 7 20.84 3.20 -18.28
CA GLN A 7 22.05 2.36 -18.35
C GLN A 7 21.76 0.86 -18.48
N LEU A 8 20.84 0.50 -19.39
CA LEU A 8 20.31 -0.86 -19.51
C LEU A 8 21.41 -1.91 -19.73
N LYS A 9 22.46 -1.59 -20.50
CA LYS A 9 23.60 -2.51 -20.69
C LYS A 9 24.41 -2.70 -19.40
N ALA A 10 24.61 -1.63 -18.62
CA ALA A 10 25.30 -1.73 -17.33
C ALA A 10 24.52 -2.58 -16.31
N HIS A 11 23.18 -2.60 -16.44
CA HIS A 11 22.29 -3.44 -15.65
C HIS A 11 22.00 -4.81 -16.28
N ASN A 12 22.68 -5.19 -17.37
CA ASN A 12 22.50 -6.47 -18.08
C ASN A 12 21.04 -6.76 -18.48
N THR A 13 20.29 -5.72 -18.87
CA THR A 13 18.86 -5.83 -19.24
C THR A 13 18.59 -5.29 -20.65
N ASN A 14 17.38 -5.48 -21.15
CA ASN A 14 16.90 -4.93 -22.43
C ASN A 14 15.45 -4.45 -22.32
N VAL A 15 15.00 -3.65 -23.29
CA VAL A 15 13.67 -3.01 -23.28
C VAL A 15 12.53 -4.02 -23.15
N ARG A 16 12.64 -5.18 -23.81
CA ARG A 16 11.61 -6.23 -23.73
C ARG A 16 11.52 -6.79 -22.31
N THR A 17 12.66 -7.06 -21.67
CA THR A 17 12.72 -7.53 -20.28
C THR A 17 12.11 -6.50 -19.34
N GLU A 18 12.44 -5.22 -19.49
CA GLU A 18 11.92 -4.14 -18.63
C GLU A 18 10.40 -3.96 -18.77
N ILE A 19 9.85 -4.00 -19.99
CA ILE A 19 8.39 -3.94 -20.20
C ILE A 19 7.71 -5.14 -19.54
N LEU A 20 8.25 -6.34 -19.72
CA LEU A 20 7.67 -7.55 -19.13
C LEU A 20 7.75 -7.53 -17.61
N ALA A 21 8.86 -7.02 -17.06
CA ALA A 21 9.06 -6.85 -15.61
C ALA A 21 8.07 -5.81 -15.06
N GLY A 22 7.91 -4.67 -15.73
CA GLY A 22 6.93 -3.64 -15.36
C GLY A 22 5.49 -4.16 -15.34
N VAL A 23 5.08 -4.89 -16.38
CA VAL A 23 3.75 -5.54 -16.42
C VAL A 23 3.61 -6.56 -15.30
N THR A 24 4.66 -7.36 -15.03
CA THR A 24 4.63 -8.36 -13.95
C THR A 24 4.50 -7.68 -12.58
N THR A 25 5.23 -6.60 -12.34
CA THR A 25 5.15 -5.80 -11.11
C THR A 25 3.78 -5.17 -10.96
N PHE A 26 3.23 -4.59 -12.03
CA PHE A 26 1.87 -4.04 -12.03
C PHE A 26 0.83 -5.11 -11.64
N LEU A 27 0.87 -6.29 -12.27
CA LEU A 27 -0.07 -7.37 -11.94
C LEU A 27 0.11 -7.88 -10.50
N ALA A 28 1.33 -7.85 -9.96
CA ALA A 28 1.60 -8.25 -8.58
C ALA A 28 1.04 -7.24 -7.55
N MET A 29 1.05 -5.95 -7.86
CA MET A 29 0.55 -4.88 -6.98
C MET A 29 -0.91 -4.49 -7.24
N ALA A 30 -1.52 -4.94 -8.36
CA ALA A 30 -2.86 -4.53 -8.80
C ALA A 30 -3.96 -4.78 -7.77
N TYR A 31 -3.75 -5.65 -6.79
CA TYR A 31 -4.70 -5.85 -5.69
C TYR A 31 -4.98 -4.55 -4.92
N ILE A 32 -4.03 -3.61 -4.86
CA ILE A 32 -4.20 -2.33 -4.16
C ILE A 32 -5.33 -1.49 -4.72
N LEU A 33 -5.65 -1.68 -6.01
CA LEU A 33 -6.75 -1.01 -6.70
C LEU A 33 -8.11 -1.36 -6.06
N PHE A 34 -8.22 -2.52 -5.41
CA PHE A 34 -9.45 -2.94 -4.74
C PHE A 34 -9.35 -2.77 -3.23
N VAL A 35 -8.20 -3.10 -2.65
CA VAL A 35 -8.02 -3.08 -1.20
C VAL A 35 -8.00 -1.64 -0.67
N ASN A 36 -7.28 -0.71 -1.29
CA ASN A 36 -7.21 0.66 -0.77
C ASN A 36 -8.59 1.36 -0.76
N PRO A 37 -9.39 1.34 -1.86
CA PRO A 37 -10.75 1.86 -1.82
C PRO A 37 -11.68 1.15 -0.84
N SER A 38 -11.48 -0.15 -0.62
CA SER A 38 -12.30 -0.89 0.36
C SER A 38 -12.07 -0.40 1.78
N ILE A 39 -10.81 -0.15 2.17
CA ILE A 39 -10.42 0.32 3.51
C ILE A 39 -10.77 1.79 3.70
N LEU A 40 -10.34 2.67 2.79
CA LEU A 40 -10.63 4.11 2.92
C LEU A 40 -12.13 4.39 2.75
N GLY A 41 -12.86 3.58 1.98
CA GLY A 41 -14.30 3.72 1.85
C GLY A 41 -15.08 3.50 3.15
N GLU A 42 -14.53 2.78 4.13
CA GLU A 42 -15.17 2.62 5.45
C GLU A 42 -15.24 3.96 6.22
N THR A 43 -14.39 4.93 5.88
CA THR A 43 -14.41 6.28 6.47
C THR A 43 -15.51 7.18 5.89
N GLY A 44 -16.23 6.71 4.86
CA GLY A 44 -17.21 7.50 4.12
C GLY A 44 -16.66 8.17 2.86
N MET A 45 -15.39 7.95 2.51
CA MET A 45 -14.84 8.41 1.23
C MET A 45 -15.47 7.66 0.04
N ASP A 46 -15.65 8.36 -1.07
CA ASP A 46 -16.14 7.73 -2.31
C ASP A 46 -15.13 6.70 -2.83
N LYS A 47 -15.55 5.44 -2.92
CA LYS A 47 -14.67 4.33 -3.34
C LYS A 47 -14.17 4.50 -4.77
N GLY A 48 -14.98 5.08 -5.67
CA GLY A 48 -14.59 5.33 -7.05
C GLY A 48 -13.51 6.40 -7.16
N ALA A 49 -13.68 7.50 -6.42
CA ALA A 49 -12.70 8.58 -6.35
C ALA A 49 -11.38 8.09 -5.74
N VAL A 50 -11.43 7.31 -4.65
CA VAL A 50 -10.24 6.70 -4.03
C VAL A 50 -9.55 5.72 -4.99
N PHE A 51 -10.30 4.93 -5.76
CA PHE A 51 -9.75 4.03 -6.78
C PHE A 51 -8.91 4.82 -7.79
N VAL A 52 -9.47 5.89 -8.35
CA VAL A 52 -8.77 6.72 -9.34
C VAL A 52 -7.57 7.43 -8.72
N ALA A 53 -7.71 7.97 -7.50
CA ALA A 53 -6.62 8.62 -6.79
C ALA A 53 -5.46 7.64 -6.53
N THR A 54 -5.77 6.39 -6.15
CA THR A 54 -4.78 5.32 -5.94
C THR A 54 -4.02 5.01 -7.24
N CYS A 55 -4.72 4.85 -8.36
CA CYS A 55 -4.11 4.61 -9.66
C CYS A 55 -3.17 5.75 -10.06
N LEU A 56 -3.62 7.00 -9.93
CA LEU A 56 -2.83 8.17 -10.32
C LEU A 56 -1.62 8.37 -9.41
N ALA A 57 -1.78 8.27 -8.10
CA ALA A 57 -0.68 8.39 -7.14
C ALA A 57 0.38 7.30 -7.38
N ALA A 58 -0.03 6.04 -7.56
CA ALA A 58 0.92 4.96 -7.85
C ALA A 58 1.64 5.14 -9.19
N ALA A 59 0.93 5.62 -10.23
CA ALA A 59 1.51 5.88 -11.54
C ALA A 59 2.52 7.04 -11.49
N ILE A 60 2.17 8.15 -10.85
CA ILE A 60 3.04 9.32 -10.68
C ILE A 60 4.25 8.93 -9.83
N GLY A 61 4.03 8.33 -8.66
CA GLY A 61 5.10 7.92 -7.75
C GLY A 61 6.08 6.94 -8.40
N SER A 62 5.57 5.90 -9.06
CA SER A 62 6.43 4.94 -9.77
C SER A 62 7.21 5.60 -10.91
N THR A 63 6.62 6.59 -11.59
CA THR A 63 7.32 7.37 -12.63
C THR A 63 8.43 8.23 -12.02
N VAL A 64 8.18 8.89 -10.89
CA VAL A 64 9.16 9.69 -10.17
C VAL A 64 10.32 8.81 -9.68
N MET A 65 10.04 7.63 -9.12
CA MET A 65 11.06 6.65 -8.73
C MET A 65 11.92 6.20 -9.93
N GLY A 66 11.27 5.88 -11.04
CA GLY A 66 11.98 5.49 -12.27
C GLY A 66 12.85 6.60 -12.86
N LEU A 67 12.36 7.84 -12.90
CA LEU A 67 13.07 8.94 -13.57
C LEU A 67 14.11 9.64 -12.69
N ILE A 68 13.79 9.86 -11.39
CA ILE A 68 14.66 10.61 -10.47
C ILE A 68 15.66 9.69 -9.77
N ALA A 69 15.16 8.59 -9.20
CA ALA A 69 16.00 7.67 -8.46
C ALA A 69 16.70 6.66 -9.38
N ASN A 70 16.12 6.40 -10.57
CA ASN A 70 16.58 5.37 -11.50
C ASN A 70 16.67 4.00 -10.81
N TYR A 71 15.57 3.62 -10.15
CA TYR A 71 15.39 2.34 -9.47
C TYR A 71 14.16 1.61 -10.02
N PRO A 72 14.22 0.28 -10.27
CA PRO A 72 13.09 -0.51 -10.74
C PRO A 72 12.18 -0.90 -9.57
N ILE A 73 11.71 0.08 -8.81
CA ILE A 73 10.85 -0.09 -7.64
C ILE A 73 9.55 0.63 -7.92
N ALA A 74 8.43 -0.09 -7.84
CA ALA A 74 7.10 0.50 -7.96
C ALA A 74 6.69 1.10 -6.61
N LEU A 75 6.10 2.30 -6.67
CA LEU A 75 5.54 2.98 -5.51
C LEU A 75 4.01 2.90 -5.57
N ALA A 76 3.42 2.63 -4.41
CA ALA A 76 1.98 2.65 -4.21
C ALA A 76 1.66 2.95 -2.74
N PRO A 77 0.40 3.33 -2.42
CA PRO A 77 0.02 3.69 -1.06
C PRO A 77 0.36 2.61 -0.02
N GLY A 78 0.99 3.05 1.07
CA GLY A 78 1.40 2.18 2.19
C GLY A 78 0.19 1.61 2.93
N MET A 79 0.04 0.28 2.92
CA MET A 79 -1.13 -0.38 3.51
C MET A 79 -1.22 -0.21 5.03
N GLY A 80 -0.09 -0.09 5.73
CA GLY A 80 -0.07 0.16 7.18
C GLY A 80 -0.65 1.53 7.53
N LEU A 81 -0.29 2.56 6.76
CA LEU A 81 -0.79 3.93 6.93
C LEU A 81 -2.29 4.02 6.65
N ASN A 82 -2.78 3.33 5.61
CA ASN A 82 -4.20 3.30 5.28
C ASN A 82 -5.03 2.66 6.41
N ALA A 83 -4.52 1.59 7.02
CA ALA A 83 -5.20 0.93 8.12
C ALA A 83 -5.19 1.78 9.41
N PHE A 84 -4.06 2.42 9.74
CA PHE A 84 -3.98 3.35 10.87
C PHE A 84 -4.91 4.56 10.65
N PHE A 85 -4.96 5.11 9.44
CA PHE A 85 -5.86 6.19 9.06
C PHE A 85 -7.33 5.81 9.28
N THR A 86 -7.79 4.73 8.66
CA THR A 86 -9.20 4.33 8.72
C THR A 86 -9.60 3.90 10.12
N TYR A 87 -8.93 2.88 10.66
CA TYR A 87 -9.43 2.19 11.85
C TYR A 87 -9.09 2.93 13.14
N THR A 88 -7.95 3.60 13.22
CA THR A 88 -7.54 4.32 14.43
C THR A 88 -8.02 5.76 14.40
N VAL A 89 -7.60 6.55 13.42
CA VAL A 89 -7.83 8.00 13.44
C VAL A 89 -9.28 8.36 13.13
N VAL A 90 -9.87 7.76 12.09
CA VAL A 90 -11.24 8.10 11.71
C VAL A 90 -12.26 7.33 12.55
N LEU A 91 -12.21 5.99 12.55
CA LEU A 91 -13.27 5.18 13.15
C LEU A 91 -13.17 5.12 14.67
N HIS A 92 -11.98 4.89 15.24
CA HIS A 92 -11.83 4.76 16.70
C HIS A 92 -11.78 6.11 17.42
N MET A 93 -11.01 7.07 16.93
CA MET A 93 -10.89 8.40 17.54
C MET A 93 -12.00 9.37 17.10
N GLY A 94 -12.78 9.03 16.06
CA GLY A 94 -13.94 9.80 15.63
C GLY A 94 -13.62 11.08 14.84
N HIS A 95 -12.39 11.24 14.35
CA HIS A 95 -12.05 12.40 13.51
C HIS A 95 -12.63 12.25 12.11
N SER A 96 -12.91 13.37 11.45
CA SER A 96 -13.30 13.33 10.03
C SER A 96 -12.12 12.92 9.15
N TRP A 97 -12.40 12.21 8.05
CA TRP A 97 -11.35 11.80 7.12
C TRP A 97 -10.65 13.01 6.46
N GLN A 98 -11.33 14.15 6.34
CA GLN A 98 -10.75 15.41 5.85
C GLN A 98 -9.66 15.95 6.78
N VAL A 99 -9.90 15.94 8.09
CA VAL A 99 -8.93 16.36 9.11
C VAL A 99 -7.77 15.35 9.17
N ALA A 100 -8.08 14.06 9.10
CA ALA A 100 -7.06 13.02 9.02
C ALA A 100 -6.17 13.18 7.77
N LEU A 101 -6.74 13.55 6.61
CA LEU A 101 -5.97 13.85 5.40
C LEU A 101 -5.08 15.08 5.57
N GLY A 102 -5.54 16.10 6.31
CA GLY A 102 -4.72 17.24 6.69
C GLY A 102 -3.52 16.82 7.54
N ALA A 103 -3.72 15.93 8.51
CA ALA A 103 -2.63 15.40 9.34
C ALA A 103 -1.63 14.57 8.52
N VAL A 104 -2.12 13.73 7.60
CA VAL A 104 -1.28 12.97 6.66
C VAL A 104 -0.47 13.92 5.78
N PHE A 105 -1.07 15.00 5.27
CA PHE A 105 -0.39 15.99 4.46
C PHE A 105 0.74 16.69 5.22
N ILE A 106 0.49 17.15 6.46
CA ILE A 106 1.51 17.77 7.30
C ILE A 106 2.64 16.77 7.59
N SER A 107 2.29 15.52 7.91
CA SER A 107 3.26 14.43 8.10
C SER A 107 4.11 14.22 6.86
N ALA A 108 3.51 14.19 5.66
CA ALA A 108 4.22 14.03 4.40
C ALA A 108 5.16 15.20 4.10
N VAL A 109 4.74 16.44 4.40
CA VAL A 109 5.61 17.63 4.30
C VAL A 109 6.81 17.51 5.26
N MET A 110 6.57 17.14 6.51
CA MET A 110 7.65 16.89 7.48
C MET A 110 8.58 15.77 6.99
N PHE A 111 8.01 14.68 6.49
CA PHE A 111 8.74 13.54 5.95
C PHE A 111 9.64 13.93 4.77
N PHE A 112 9.11 14.71 3.83
CA PHE A 112 9.87 15.26 2.71
C PHE A 112 11.03 16.16 3.17
N ILE A 113 10.78 17.03 4.16
CA ILE A 113 11.82 17.87 4.77
C ILE A 113 12.93 17.01 5.39
N LEU A 114 12.57 15.97 6.16
CA LEU A 114 13.55 15.04 6.75
C LEU A 114 14.36 14.28 5.70
N SER A 115 13.74 13.95 4.55
CA SER A 115 14.42 13.34 3.41
C SER A 115 15.43 14.28 2.75
N ILE A 116 15.11 15.57 2.60
CA ILE A 116 16.06 16.58 2.08
C ILE A 116 17.28 16.72 3.00
N PHE A 117 17.06 16.80 4.32
CA PHE A 117 18.14 16.96 5.29
C PHE A 117 18.91 15.66 5.58
N ARG A 118 18.62 14.55 4.87
CA ARG A 118 19.25 13.23 5.03
C ARG A 118 19.12 12.64 6.45
N ILE A 119 18.25 13.20 7.28
CA ILE A 119 17.94 12.71 8.63
C ILE A 119 17.31 11.32 8.53
N ARG A 120 16.50 11.09 7.49
CA ARG A 120 15.88 9.78 7.25
C ARG A 120 16.92 8.66 7.14
N GLU A 121 17.99 8.87 6.39
CA GLU A 121 19.08 7.88 6.23
C GLU A 121 19.74 7.54 7.59
N TRP A 122 19.91 8.53 8.47
CA TRP A 122 20.44 8.34 9.82
C TRP A 122 19.49 7.55 10.72
N ILE A 123 18.19 7.90 10.70
CA ILE A 123 17.16 7.17 11.46
C ILE A 123 17.14 5.72 11.01
N ILE A 124 17.09 5.46 9.70
CA ILE A 124 17.07 4.11 9.12
C ILE A 124 18.27 3.29 9.59
N ASN A 125 19.47 3.85 9.47
CA ASN A 125 20.70 3.15 9.86
C ASN A 125 20.76 2.87 11.36
N SER A 126 20.07 3.67 12.18
CA SER A 126 20.03 3.52 13.64
C SER A 126 19.03 2.48 14.13
N ILE A 127 18.03 2.09 13.32
CA ILE A 127 17.02 1.10 13.74
C ILE A 127 17.64 -0.31 13.68
N PRO A 128 17.67 -1.07 14.79
CA PRO A 128 18.13 -2.45 14.78
C PRO A 128 17.29 -3.35 13.85
N LEU A 129 17.93 -4.28 13.15
CA LEU A 129 17.25 -5.24 12.25
C LEU A 129 16.05 -5.98 12.91
N PRO A 130 16.11 -6.38 14.21
CA PRO A 130 14.96 -6.97 14.89
C PRO A 130 13.75 -6.05 14.95
N LEU A 131 13.93 -4.75 15.22
CA LEU A 131 12.83 -3.78 15.24
C LEU A 131 12.22 -3.61 13.85
N ARG A 132 13.05 -3.52 12.80
CA ARG A 132 12.57 -3.45 11.41
C ARG A 132 11.70 -4.67 11.05
N SER A 133 12.13 -5.85 11.49
CA SER A 133 11.39 -7.10 11.23
C SER A 133 10.08 -7.16 12.02
N ALA A 134 10.08 -6.68 13.27
CA ALA A 134 8.89 -6.62 14.12
C ALA A 134 7.82 -5.66 13.57
N ILE A 135 8.22 -4.51 13.00
CA ILE A 135 7.30 -3.57 12.36
C ILE A 135 6.57 -4.26 11.20
N ALA A 136 7.31 -4.90 10.29
CA ALA A 136 6.72 -5.60 9.15
C ALA A 136 5.78 -6.74 9.59
N ALA A 137 6.19 -7.52 10.58
CA ALA A 137 5.37 -8.59 11.14
C ALA A 137 4.09 -8.06 11.80
N GLY A 138 4.18 -6.97 12.56
CA GLY A 138 3.04 -6.34 13.24
C GLY A 138 2.01 -5.79 12.26
N ILE A 139 2.45 -5.03 11.24
CA ILE A 139 1.57 -4.52 10.18
C ILE A 139 0.92 -5.68 9.41
N GLY A 140 1.70 -6.72 9.09
CA GLY A 140 1.19 -7.91 8.40
C GLY A 140 0.09 -8.64 9.19
N LEU A 141 0.32 -8.89 10.49
CA LEU A 141 -0.67 -9.53 11.37
C LEU A 141 -1.92 -8.67 11.55
N PHE A 142 -1.76 -7.35 11.65
CA PHE A 142 -2.87 -6.42 11.75
C PHE A 142 -3.75 -6.42 10.49
N LEU A 143 -3.14 -6.33 9.31
CA LEU A 143 -3.85 -6.42 8.03
C LEU A 143 -4.49 -7.80 7.82
N ALA A 144 -3.85 -8.87 8.27
CA ALA A 144 -4.44 -10.21 8.23
C ALA A 144 -5.70 -10.30 9.09
N LEU A 145 -5.70 -9.72 10.30
CA LEU A 145 -6.87 -9.67 11.16
C LEU A 145 -8.02 -8.88 10.51
N ILE A 146 -7.73 -7.72 9.91
CA ILE A 146 -8.72 -6.91 9.18
C ILE A 146 -9.30 -7.70 8.00
N ALA A 147 -8.45 -8.40 7.23
CA ALA A 147 -8.91 -9.22 6.12
C ALA A 147 -9.82 -10.37 6.58
N LEU A 148 -9.48 -11.04 7.69
CA LEU A 148 -10.32 -12.09 8.30
C LEU A 148 -11.65 -11.53 8.81
N HIS A 149 -11.63 -10.32 9.37
CA HIS A 149 -12.84 -9.62 9.83
C HIS A 149 -13.75 -9.25 8.66
N ASN A 150 -13.20 -8.65 7.60
CA ASN A 150 -13.96 -8.26 6.40
C ASN A 150 -14.48 -9.47 5.62
N ALA A 151 -13.78 -10.60 5.69
CA ALA A 151 -14.26 -11.88 5.15
C ALA A 151 -15.38 -12.52 6.01
N GLY A 152 -15.64 -12.02 7.22
CA GLY A 152 -16.59 -12.62 8.17
C GLY A 152 -16.09 -13.91 8.85
N ILE A 153 -14.80 -14.22 8.73
CA ILE A 153 -14.18 -15.38 9.41
C ILE A 153 -13.96 -15.06 10.89
N VAL A 154 -13.54 -13.82 11.16
CA VAL A 154 -13.39 -13.28 12.51
C VAL A 154 -14.50 -12.27 12.77
N VAL A 155 -15.15 -12.35 13.93
CA VAL A 155 -16.19 -11.42 14.36
C VAL A 155 -15.90 -10.90 15.76
N SER A 156 -16.42 -9.72 16.09
CA SER A 156 -16.30 -9.17 17.44
C SER A 156 -17.02 -10.06 18.46
N ASN A 157 -16.34 -10.41 19.54
CA ASN A 157 -16.92 -11.16 20.66
C ASN A 157 -16.82 -10.32 21.94
N PRO A 158 -17.92 -10.03 22.66
CA PRO A 158 -17.88 -9.23 23.87
C PRO A 158 -16.97 -9.78 24.98
N ALA A 159 -16.76 -11.10 25.04
CA ALA A 159 -15.97 -11.76 26.08
C ALA A 159 -14.48 -11.90 25.71
N THR A 160 -14.16 -12.06 24.42
CA THR A 160 -12.78 -12.37 23.97
C THR A 160 -12.22 -11.35 22.98
N MET A 161 -12.97 -10.30 22.64
CA MET A 161 -12.75 -9.34 21.54
C MET A 161 -12.78 -9.99 20.14
N VAL A 162 -12.29 -11.21 20.00
CA VAL A 162 -12.21 -11.99 18.75
C VAL A 162 -13.01 -13.28 18.91
N GLY A 163 -13.93 -13.54 17.98
CA GLY A 163 -14.73 -14.75 17.87
C GLY A 163 -14.72 -15.32 16.46
N MET A 164 -15.24 -16.54 16.31
CA MET A 164 -15.40 -17.21 15.02
C MET A 164 -16.74 -16.81 14.40
N GLY A 165 -16.71 -16.33 13.16
CA GLY A 165 -17.91 -16.06 12.38
C GLY A 165 -18.55 -17.33 11.79
N ASP A 166 -19.68 -17.18 11.10
CA ASP A 166 -20.35 -18.30 10.44
C ASP A 166 -19.62 -18.67 9.14
N LEU A 167 -18.78 -19.70 9.21
CA LEU A 167 -17.98 -20.19 8.09
C LEU A 167 -18.80 -20.81 6.95
N LYS A 168 -20.12 -21.00 7.12
CA LYS A 168 -21.00 -21.49 6.05
C LYS A 168 -21.49 -20.37 5.14
N GLN A 169 -21.31 -19.11 5.54
CA GLN A 169 -21.71 -17.98 4.72
C GLN A 169 -20.85 -17.88 3.44
N PRO A 170 -21.40 -17.35 2.34
CA PRO A 170 -20.68 -17.24 1.08
C PRO A 170 -19.35 -16.50 1.19
N ALA A 171 -19.29 -15.40 1.96
CA ALA A 171 -18.10 -14.57 2.09
C ALA A 171 -16.89 -15.30 2.72
N PRO A 172 -17.00 -15.93 3.91
CA PRO A 172 -15.93 -16.76 4.48
C PRO A 172 -15.47 -17.90 3.56
N VAL A 173 -16.42 -18.58 2.91
CA VAL A 173 -16.12 -19.70 2.00
C VAL A 173 -15.32 -19.21 0.79
N LEU A 174 -15.79 -18.17 0.12
CA LEU A 174 -15.13 -17.59 -1.05
C LEU A 174 -13.76 -17.01 -0.71
N ALA A 175 -13.62 -16.36 0.45
CA ALA A 175 -12.33 -15.85 0.94
C ALA A 175 -11.33 -16.99 1.19
N THR A 176 -11.79 -18.09 1.83
CA THR A 176 -10.96 -19.25 2.11
C THR A 176 -10.52 -19.97 0.83
N LEU A 177 -11.45 -20.22 -0.09
CA LEU A 177 -11.15 -20.80 -1.41
C LEU A 177 -10.19 -19.92 -2.21
N GLY A 178 -10.42 -18.60 -2.20
CA GLY A 178 -9.54 -17.62 -2.81
C GLY A 178 -8.12 -17.66 -2.25
N PHE A 179 -7.98 -17.72 -0.93
CA PHE A 179 -6.68 -17.82 -0.27
C PHE A 179 -5.93 -19.08 -0.69
N PHE A 180 -6.57 -20.25 -0.64
CA PHE A 180 -5.93 -21.50 -1.07
C PHE A 180 -5.56 -21.49 -2.56
N LEU A 181 -6.40 -20.89 -3.41
CA LEU A 181 -6.09 -20.71 -4.83
C LEU A 181 -4.84 -19.82 -5.02
N ILE A 182 -4.75 -18.70 -4.32
CA ILE A 182 -3.59 -17.80 -4.37
C ILE A 182 -2.34 -18.54 -3.91
N VAL A 183 -2.41 -19.26 -2.79
CA VAL A 183 -1.27 -20.05 -2.26
C VAL A 183 -0.83 -21.13 -3.24
N ALA A 184 -1.77 -21.84 -3.87
CA ALA A 184 -1.46 -22.85 -4.88
C ALA A 184 -0.78 -22.24 -6.12
N LEU A 185 -1.30 -21.11 -6.61
CA LEU A 185 -0.72 -20.39 -7.76
C LEU A 185 0.65 -19.80 -7.44
N ASP A 186 0.85 -19.28 -6.24
CA ASP A 186 2.14 -18.75 -5.78
C ASP A 186 3.18 -19.86 -5.61
N TYR A 187 2.78 -21.02 -5.04
CA TYR A 187 3.63 -22.21 -4.97
C TYR A 187 4.07 -22.69 -6.37
N LEU A 188 3.16 -22.65 -7.34
CA LEU A 188 3.43 -22.95 -8.75
C LEU A 188 4.20 -21.84 -9.49
N LYS A 189 4.55 -20.75 -8.81
CA LYS A 189 5.28 -19.58 -9.35
C LYS A 189 4.56 -18.91 -10.53
N VAL A 190 3.22 -18.90 -10.50
CA VAL A 190 2.41 -18.22 -11.50
C VAL A 190 2.45 -16.70 -11.26
N ARG A 191 2.82 -15.94 -12.29
CA ARG A 191 2.88 -14.47 -12.22
C ARG A 191 1.47 -13.90 -12.03
N GLY A 192 1.31 -13.02 -11.05
CA GLY A 192 0.00 -12.42 -10.72
C GLY A 192 -0.95 -13.37 -9.99
N ALA A 193 -0.42 -14.37 -9.26
CA ALA A 193 -1.21 -15.32 -8.47
C ALA A 193 -2.33 -14.66 -7.63
N VAL A 194 -2.00 -13.56 -6.94
CA VAL A 194 -2.96 -12.77 -6.15
C VAL A 194 -4.09 -12.23 -7.01
N LEU A 195 -3.77 -11.58 -8.14
CA LEU A 195 -4.76 -11.01 -9.06
C LEU A 195 -5.65 -12.11 -9.67
N ILE A 196 -5.07 -13.22 -10.12
CA ILE A 196 -5.83 -14.35 -10.66
C ILE A 196 -6.79 -14.90 -9.61
N GLY A 197 -6.34 -15.03 -8.36
CA GLY A 197 -7.19 -15.44 -7.24
C GLY A 197 -8.36 -14.50 -7.01
N ILE A 198 -8.10 -13.18 -6.96
CA ILE A 198 -9.15 -12.15 -6.81
C ILE A 198 -10.16 -12.23 -7.95
N LEU A 199 -9.70 -12.31 -9.20
CA LEU A 199 -10.57 -12.38 -10.38
C LEU A 199 -11.40 -13.68 -10.39
N ALA A 200 -10.79 -14.83 -10.08
CA ALA A 200 -11.47 -16.11 -10.03
C ALA A 200 -12.59 -16.10 -8.97
N VAL A 201 -12.30 -15.62 -7.76
CA VAL A 201 -13.30 -15.50 -6.68
C VAL A 201 -14.41 -14.52 -7.07
N THR A 202 -14.06 -13.40 -7.71
CA THR A 202 -15.02 -12.40 -8.18
C THR A 202 -15.96 -13.01 -9.23
N LEU A 203 -15.42 -13.75 -10.21
CA LEU A 203 -16.22 -14.41 -11.24
C LEU A 203 -17.16 -15.47 -10.64
N VAL A 204 -16.68 -16.27 -9.68
CA VAL A 204 -17.52 -17.23 -8.96
C VAL A 204 -18.60 -16.50 -8.16
N SER A 205 -18.27 -15.40 -7.48
CA SER A 205 -19.23 -14.58 -6.74
C SER A 205 -20.34 -14.02 -7.64
N ILE A 206 -19.98 -13.53 -8.84
CA ILE A 206 -20.93 -13.05 -9.85
C ILE A 206 -21.79 -14.21 -10.38
N ALA A 207 -21.19 -15.35 -10.73
CA ALA A 207 -21.88 -16.51 -11.27
C ALA A 207 -22.90 -17.10 -10.27
N LEU A 208 -22.59 -17.05 -8.98
CA LEU A 208 -23.49 -17.47 -7.90
C LEU A 208 -24.53 -16.41 -7.52
N GLY A 209 -24.48 -15.21 -8.12
CA GLY A 209 -25.42 -14.12 -7.86
C GLY A 209 -25.15 -13.33 -6.57
N PHE A 210 -23.99 -13.53 -5.91
CA PHE A 210 -23.61 -12.80 -4.71
C PHE A 210 -23.06 -11.40 -5.00
N SER A 211 -22.66 -11.13 -6.24
CA SER A 211 -22.15 -9.81 -6.64
C SER A 211 -22.81 -9.34 -7.94
N PRO A 212 -23.26 -8.07 -8.01
CA PRO A 212 -23.85 -7.53 -9.22
C PRO A 212 -22.79 -7.38 -10.32
N PHE A 213 -23.16 -7.70 -11.56
CA PHE A 213 -22.31 -7.47 -12.71
C PHE A 213 -22.49 -6.02 -13.21
N GLY A 214 -21.47 -5.19 -12.99
CA GLY A 214 -21.48 -3.76 -13.34
C GLY A 214 -21.06 -3.42 -14.78
N GLY A 215 -20.81 -4.42 -15.63
CA GLY A 215 -20.30 -4.23 -17.00
C GLY A 215 -18.80 -4.51 -17.14
N VAL A 216 -18.30 -4.48 -18.39
CA VAL A 216 -16.88 -4.78 -18.73
C VAL A 216 -16.04 -3.51 -18.85
N VAL A 217 -16.66 -2.40 -19.24
CA VAL A 217 -15.99 -1.11 -19.47
C VAL A 217 -16.83 -0.01 -18.82
N SER A 218 -16.19 0.79 -17.97
CA SER A 218 -16.79 2.00 -17.40
C SER A 218 -15.83 3.17 -17.57
N MET A 219 -16.38 4.39 -17.64
CA MET A 219 -15.56 5.59 -17.50
C MET A 219 -14.91 5.60 -16.11
N PRO A 220 -13.68 6.14 -15.97
CA PRO A 220 -13.09 6.36 -14.66
C PRO A 220 -14.05 7.17 -13.79
N PRO A 221 -14.33 6.73 -12.55
CA PRO A 221 -15.14 7.51 -11.62
C PRO A 221 -14.57 8.92 -11.41
N SER A 222 -15.43 9.87 -11.05
CA SER A 222 -14.99 11.25 -10.80
C SER A 222 -14.14 11.33 -9.53
N LEU A 223 -13.06 12.12 -9.59
CA LEU A 223 -12.25 12.48 -8.41
C LEU A 223 -12.90 13.58 -7.56
N ALA A 224 -13.91 14.28 -8.07
CA ALA A 224 -14.52 15.44 -7.43
C ALA A 224 -14.93 15.22 -5.95
N PRO A 225 -15.46 14.04 -5.53
CA PRO A 225 -15.88 13.83 -4.14
C PRO A 225 -14.74 13.90 -3.11
N THR A 226 -13.51 13.58 -3.50
CA THR A 226 -12.35 13.52 -2.58
C THR A 226 -11.27 14.54 -2.91
N PHE A 227 -11.32 15.16 -4.09
CA PHE A 227 -10.32 16.10 -4.56
C PHE A 227 -10.30 17.39 -3.72
N MET A 228 -9.12 17.76 -3.21
CA MET A 228 -8.89 18.97 -2.39
C MET A 228 -9.77 19.09 -1.13
N GLN A 229 -10.24 17.96 -0.59
CA GLN A 229 -11.04 17.92 0.64
C GLN A 229 -10.20 17.86 1.93
N LEU A 230 -8.89 18.10 1.83
CA LEU A 230 -7.99 18.05 2.99
C LEU A 230 -8.16 19.27 3.90
N ASP A 231 -8.26 19.05 5.21
CA ASP A 231 -8.40 20.11 6.21
C ASP A 231 -7.13 20.24 7.05
N ILE A 232 -6.23 21.12 6.61
CA ILE A 232 -4.96 21.43 7.30
C ILE A 232 -5.22 22.21 8.58
N MET A 233 -6.23 23.08 8.61
CA MET A 233 -6.48 23.93 9.78
C MET A 233 -7.01 23.09 10.94
N GLY A 234 -7.92 22.14 10.66
CA GLY A 234 -8.37 21.16 11.64
C GLY A 234 -7.23 20.26 12.13
N ALA A 235 -6.29 19.90 11.26
CA ALA A 235 -5.13 19.07 11.62
C ALA A 235 -4.12 19.75 12.56
N LEU A 236 -4.16 21.08 12.72
CA LEU A 236 -3.27 21.85 13.59
C LEU A 236 -3.77 21.94 15.05
N ASP A 237 -4.92 21.36 15.37
CA ASP A 237 -5.38 21.28 16.76
C ASP A 237 -4.40 20.45 17.62
N VAL A 238 -4.25 20.82 18.89
CA VAL A 238 -3.20 20.30 19.79
C VAL A 238 -3.32 18.78 19.97
N GLY A 239 -4.54 18.23 19.91
CA GLY A 239 -4.77 16.77 19.97
C GLY A 239 -4.23 16.00 18.76
N LEU A 240 -4.21 16.63 17.58
CA LEU A 240 -3.83 16.02 16.30
C LEU A 240 -2.33 16.03 16.05
N VAL A 241 -1.56 16.82 16.81
CA VAL A 241 -0.08 16.79 16.77
C VAL A 241 0.43 15.38 17.06
N SER A 242 -0.16 14.68 18.03
CA SER A 242 0.20 13.29 18.36
C SER A 242 -0.02 12.33 17.19
N ILE A 243 -1.11 12.53 16.43
CA ILE A 243 -1.46 11.75 15.23
C ILE A 243 -0.48 12.04 14.09
N ILE A 244 -0.11 13.31 13.88
CA ILE A 244 0.89 13.70 12.86
C ILE A 244 2.22 13.00 13.14
N PHE A 245 2.70 13.02 14.39
CA PHE A 245 3.92 12.30 14.76
C PHE A 245 3.77 10.79 14.58
N ALA A 246 2.61 10.20 14.93
CA ALA A 246 2.37 8.78 14.73
C ALA A 246 2.46 8.41 13.24
N PHE A 247 1.80 9.17 12.35
CA PHE A 247 1.91 8.99 10.90
C PHE A 247 3.36 9.09 10.43
N LEU A 248 4.10 10.11 10.89
CA LEU A 248 5.49 10.32 10.50
C LEU A 248 6.38 9.12 10.88
N PHE A 249 6.24 8.58 12.09
CA PHE A 249 7.01 7.43 12.52
C PHE A 249 6.61 6.15 11.79
N VAL A 250 5.30 5.90 11.64
CA VAL A 250 4.80 4.74 10.89
C VAL A 250 5.30 4.78 9.45
N ASP A 251 5.26 5.94 8.80
CA ASP A 251 5.74 6.14 7.43
C ASP A 251 7.26 5.91 7.34
N ILE A 252 8.05 6.55 8.22
CA ILE A 252 9.50 6.31 8.28
C ILE A 252 9.80 4.82 8.38
N PHE A 253 9.07 4.08 9.19
CA PHE A 253 9.33 2.66 9.42
C PHE A 253 8.84 1.75 8.29
N ASP A 254 7.62 1.93 7.80
CA ASP A 254 7.02 1.10 6.75
C ASP A 254 7.80 1.24 5.44
N ASN A 255 8.05 2.48 5.04
CA ASN A 255 8.76 2.80 3.82
C ASN A 255 10.21 2.32 3.86
N SER A 256 10.91 2.56 4.97
CA SER A 256 12.31 2.13 5.08
C SER A 256 12.44 0.61 5.16
N GLY A 257 11.51 -0.06 5.85
CA GLY A 257 11.44 -1.52 5.89
C GLY A 257 11.18 -2.11 4.50
N THR A 258 10.20 -1.55 3.78
CA THR A 258 9.80 -2.01 2.45
C THR A 258 10.90 -1.77 1.42
N LEU A 259 11.47 -0.55 1.37
CA LEU A 259 12.55 -0.20 0.44
C LEU A 259 13.76 -1.12 0.61
N ILE A 260 14.19 -1.36 1.85
CA ILE A 260 15.32 -2.27 2.15
C ILE A 260 14.96 -3.71 1.82
N GLY A 261 13.75 -4.16 2.16
CA GLY A 261 13.30 -5.52 1.90
C GLY A 261 13.26 -5.83 0.40
N VAL A 262 12.68 -4.93 -0.38
CA VAL A 262 12.63 -5.02 -1.85
C VAL A 262 14.02 -4.90 -2.45
N ALA A 263 14.82 -3.92 -2.03
CA ALA A 263 16.18 -3.74 -2.53
C ALA A 263 17.07 -4.97 -2.28
N LYS A 264 16.97 -5.58 -1.10
CA LYS A 264 17.70 -6.82 -0.76
C LYS A 264 17.27 -7.99 -1.65
N ARG A 265 15.96 -8.17 -1.86
CA ARG A 265 15.43 -9.26 -2.68
C ARG A 265 15.70 -9.06 -4.18
N ALA A 266 15.77 -7.81 -4.62
CA ALA A 266 16.12 -7.41 -5.98
C ALA A 266 17.63 -7.38 -6.26
N GLY A 267 18.49 -7.64 -5.26
CA GLY A 267 19.95 -7.59 -5.42
C GLY A 267 20.51 -6.18 -5.62
N LEU A 268 19.77 -5.15 -5.16
CA LEU A 268 20.13 -3.73 -5.28
C LEU A 268 20.96 -3.21 -4.09
N MET A 269 21.22 -4.07 -3.11
CA MET A 269 22.06 -3.75 -1.94
C MET A 269 23.54 -3.94 -2.26
N GLY A 270 24.36 -2.98 -1.85
CA GLY A 270 25.82 -3.06 -1.91
C GLY A 270 26.40 -4.14 -0.98
N LYS A 271 27.67 -4.48 -1.19
CA LYS A 271 28.39 -5.50 -0.39
C LYS A 271 28.55 -5.12 1.08
N ASP A 272 28.48 -3.83 1.37
CA ASP A 272 28.51 -3.20 2.69
C ASP A 272 27.15 -3.19 3.38
N GLY A 273 26.08 -3.65 2.72
CA GLY A 273 24.72 -3.59 3.26
C GLY A 273 24.08 -2.21 3.13
N HIS A 274 24.64 -1.30 2.33
CA HIS A 274 24.03 -0.01 2.01
C HIS A 274 23.44 0.01 0.59
N MET A 275 22.38 0.78 0.39
CA MET A 275 21.75 0.97 -0.91
C MET A 275 22.41 2.17 -1.62
N PRO A 276 23.01 2.02 -2.82
CA PRO A 276 23.51 3.16 -3.58
C PRO A 276 22.39 4.18 -3.85
N LYS A 277 22.68 5.48 -3.93
CA LYS A 277 21.66 6.51 -4.25
C LYS A 277 20.40 6.48 -3.35
N MET A 278 20.49 5.93 -2.13
CA MET A 278 19.33 5.80 -1.23
C MET A 278 18.59 7.13 -1.10
N GLY A 279 19.29 8.23 -0.82
CA GLY A 279 18.68 9.56 -0.72
C GLY A 279 17.81 9.99 -1.91
N ARG A 280 18.13 9.59 -3.15
CA ARG A 280 17.27 9.90 -4.31
C ARG A 280 16.00 9.06 -4.32
N ALA A 281 16.09 7.79 -3.93
CA ALA A 281 14.93 6.94 -3.75
C ALA A 281 14.03 7.45 -2.63
N LEU A 282 14.61 7.89 -1.50
CA LEU A 282 13.86 8.46 -0.38
C LEU A 282 13.16 9.77 -0.79
N ILE A 283 13.82 10.63 -1.56
CA ILE A 283 13.21 11.87 -2.06
C ILE A 283 12.08 11.57 -3.05
N ALA A 284 12.32 10.68 -4.03
CA ALA A 284 11.32 10.30 -5.02
C ALA A 284 10.06 9.73 -4.37
N ASP A 285 10.25 8.94 -3.31
CA ASP A 285 9.18 8.38 -2.52
C ASP A 285 8.45 9.44 -1.68
N SER A 286 9.15 10.33 -0.97
CA SER A 286 8.51 11.39 -0.18
C SER A 286 7.71 12.40 -1.03
N THR A 287 8.01 12.52 -2.33
CA THR A 287 7.28 13.40 -3.26
C THR A 287 6.04 12.77 -3.88
N ALA A 288 5.93 11.44 -3.81
CA ALA A 288 4.86 10.66 -4.41
C ALA A 288 3.63 10.57 -3.49
#